data_AF-A0A964PB11-F1
#
_entry.id   AF-A0A964PB11-F1
#
_cell.length_a   1.000
_cell.length_b   1.000
_cell.length_c   1.000
_cell.angle_alpha   90.00
_cell.angle_beta   90.00
_cell.angle_gamma   90.00
#
_symmetry.space_group_name_H-M   'P 1'
#
loop_
_entity.id
_entity.type
_entity.pdbx_description
1 polymer ?
#
loop_
_entity_poly.entity_id
_entity_poly.type
_entity_poly.pdbx_seq_one_letter_code
_entity_poly.pdbx_strand_id
1 'polypeptide(L)' 'MTALRQRLLEDLRLRNYSPRTEEAYVAAVAKLARHFNRSPDQLSGEDIRAFQVHLLAKKSS' A
#
# COMPACT_ATOMS: atom_id res chain seq x y z
N MET A 1 -1.32 15.53 -3.58
CA MET A 1 -0.73 14.82 -2.43
C MET A 1 -1.84 14.61 -1.41
N THR A 2 -2.12 13.38 -0.97
CA THR A 2 -3.09 13.13 0.12
C THR A 2 -2.35 13.10 1.45
N ALA A 3 -3.01 13.50 2.54
CA ALA A 3 -2.42 13.44 3.89
C ALA A 3 -1.91 12.03 4.24
N LEU A 4 -2.64 10.99 3.82
CA LEU A 4 -2.24 9.60 4.01
C LEU A 4 -0.93 9.24 3.29
N ARG A 5 -0.75 9.72 2.04
CA ARG A 5 0.48 9.46 1.28
C ARG A 5 1.69 10.13 1.94
N GLN A 6 1.51 11.36 2.44
CA GLN A 6 2.59 12.09 3.10
C GLN A 6 3.03 11.40 4.39
N ARG A 7 2.07 10.98 5.22
CA ARG A 7 2.36 10.22 6.44
C ARG A 7 3.12 8.92 6.16
N LEU A 8 2.72 8.17 5.13
CA LEU A 8 3.44 6.98 4.70
C LEU A 8 4.91 7.28 4.35
N LEU A 9 5.16 8.35 3.59
CA LEU A 9 6.52 8.74 3.21
C LEU A 9 7.34 9.16 4.44
N GLU A 10 6.75 9.93 5.36
CA GLU A 10 7.40 10.33 6.61
C GLU A 10 7.78 9.11 7.46
N ASP A 11 6.86 8.16 7.65
CA ASP A 11 7.10 6.91 8.37
C ASP A 11 8.24 6.08 7.73
N LEU A 12 8.29 6.01 6.40
CA LEU A 12 9.33 5.28 5.68
C LEU A 12 10.69 5.96 5.80
N ARG A 13 10.74 7.29 5.73
CA ARG A 13 11.96 8.09 5.90
C ARG A 13 12.48 8.03 7.33
N LEU A 14 11.60 8.09 8.33
CA LEU A 14 11.95 7.92 9.75
C LEU A 14 12.63 6.56 10.01
N ARG A 15 12.25 5.52 9.26
CA ARG A 15 12.84 4.18 9.34
C ARG A 15 14.07 3.99 8.43
N ASN A 16 14.59 5.05 7.83
CA ASN A 16 15.73 5.03 6.90
C ASN A 16 15.53 4.10 5.69
N TYR A 17 14.30 3.96 5.19
CA TYR A 17 14.07 3.24 3.95
C TYR A 17 14.59 4.03 2.73
N SER A 18 14.98 3.31 1.69
CA SER A 18 15.46 3.92 0.45
C SER A 18 14.32 4.58 -0.35
N PRO A 19 14.61 5.57 -1.21
CA PRO A 19 13.61 6.17 -2.11
C PRO A 19 12.88 5.15 -2.98
N ARG A 20 13.60 4.12 -3.42
CA ARG A 20 13.00 3.00 -4.18
C ARG A 20 11.96 2.24 -3.35
N THR A 21 12.20 2.10 -2.05
CA THR A 21 11.24 1.48 -1.14
C THR A 21 10.03 2.39 -0.93
N GLU A 22 10.23 3.71 -0.79
CA GLU A 22 9.13 4.69 -0.73
C GLU A 22 8.21 4.57 -1.94
N GLU A 23 8.78 4.56 -3.14
CA GLU A 23 8.02 4.40 -4.39
C GLU A 23 7.28 3.05 -4.45
N ALA A 24 7.95 1.97 -4.04
CA ALA A 24 7.34 0.64 -4.01
C ALA A 24 6.14 0.55 -3.06
N TYR A 25 6.25 1.14 -1.86
CA TYR A 25 5.16 1.17 -0.88
C TYR A 25 3.99 2.05 -1.36
N VAL A 26 4.27 3.23 -1.91
CA VAL A 26 3.23 4.09 -2.51
C VAL A 26 2.52 3.35 -3.64
N ALA A 27 3.26 2.67 -4.52
CA ALA A 27 2.68 1.88 -5.60
C ALA A 27 1.83 0.71 -5.07
N ALA A 28 2.25 0.06 -3.98
CA ALA A 28 1.49 -1.02 -3.36
C ALA A 28 0.14 -0.52 -2.79
N VAL A 29 0.15 0.60 -2.07
CA VAL A 29 -1.08 1.23 -1.54
C VAL A 29 -2.00 1.70 -2.68
N ALA A 30 -1.44 2.24 -3.75
CA ALA A 30 -2.21 2.61 -4.95
C ALA A 30 -2.85 1.39 -5.62
N LYS A 31 -2.16 0.24 -5.69
CA LYS A 31 -2.73 -1.01 -6.21
C LYS A 31 -3.86 -1.53 -5.32
N LEU A 32 -3.69 -1.46 -4.00
CA LEU A 32 -4.73 -1.83 -3.03
C LEU A 32 -6.00 -0.99 -3.22
N ALA A 33 -5.86 0.34 -3.28
CA ALA A 33 -6.98 1.25 -3.50
C ALA A 33 -7.70 0.97 -4.83
N ARG A 34 -6.93 0.68 -5.90
CA ARG A 34 -7.49 0.30 -7.21
C ARG A 34 -8.20 -1.05 -7.19
N HIS A 35 -7.75 -2.01 -6.38
CA HIS A 35 -8.38 -3.32 -6.28
C HIS A 35 -9.77 -3.24 -5.65
N PHE A 36 -9.93 -2.43 -4.60
CA PHE A 36 -11.21 -2.24 -3.91
C PHE A 36 -12.05 -1.08 -4.45
N ASN A 37 -11.48 -0.28 -5.36
CA ASN A 37 -12.07 0.94 -5.90
C ASN A 37 -12.56 1.90 -4.79
N ARG A 38 -11.82 1.95 -3.69
CA ARG A 38 -12.10 2.73 -2.47
C ARG A 38 -10.86 3.46 -2.03
N SER A 39 -11.05 4.57 -1.32
CA SER A 39 -9.91 5.30 -0.77
C SER A 39 -9.21 4.44 0.29
N PRO A 40 -7.86 4.44 0.34
CA PRO A 40 -7.10 3.60 1.26
C PRO A 40 -7.36 3.90 2.75
N ASP A 41 -7.89 5.08 3.09
CA ASP A 41 -8.38 5.43 4.42
C ASP A 41 -9.69 4.74 4.81
N GLN A 42 -10.42 4.19 3.85
CA GLN A 42 -11.68 3.46 4.06
C GLN A 42 -11.50 1.94 4.09
N LEU A 43 -10.26 1.45 3.91
CA LEU A 43 -9.96 0.02 3.90
C LEU A 43 -9.64 -0.48 5.30
N SER A 44 -10.20 -1.62 5.65
CA SER A 44 -9.99 -2.29 6.93
C SER A 44 -8.81 -3.25 6.88
N GLY A 45 -8.41 -3.76 8.05
CA GLY A 45 -7.40 -4.84 8.14
C GLY A 45 -7.82 -6.11 7.39
N GLU A 46 -9.12 -6.40 7.29
CA GLU A 46 -9.65 -7.53 6.54
C GLU A 46 -9.48 -7.35 5.03
N ASP A 47 -9.72 -6.14 4.51
CA ASP A 47 -9.49 -5.81 3.09
C ASP A 47 -8.00 -5.98 2.73
N ILE A 48 -7.10 -5.54 3.62
CA ILE A 48 -5.66 -5.70 3.45
C ILE A 48 -5.30 -7.20 3.40
N ARG A 49 -5.84 -8.02 4.31
CA ARG A 49 -5.60 -9.46 4.32
C ARG A 49 -6.11 -10.13 3.05
N ALA A 50 -7.32 -9.81 2.60
CA ALA A 50 -7.89 -10.32 1.37
C ALA A 50 -7.02 -9.98 0.15
N PHE A 51 -6.49 -8.75 0.09
CA PHE A 51 -5.57 -8.34 -0.95
C PHE A 51 -4.23 -9.08 -0.91
N GLN A 52 -3.66 -9.31 0.28
CA GLN A 52 -2.44 -10.10 0.42
C GLN A 52 -2.63 -11.54 -0.09
N VAL A 53 -3.76 -12.17 0.23
CA VAL A 53 -4.11 -13.51 -0.29
C VAL A 53 -4.24 -13.48 -1.82
N HIS A 54 -4.91 -12.46 -2.38
CA HIS A 54 -5.00 -12.27 -3.83
C HIS A 54 -3.62 -12.12 -4.49
N LEU A 55 -2.70 -11.35 -3.88
CA LEU A 55 -1.34 -11.19 -4.38
C LEU A 55 -0.53 -12.50 -4.34
N LEU A 56 -0.70 -13.32 -3.30
CA LEU A 56 -0.06 -14.63 -3.20
C LEU A 56 -0.56 -15.58 -4.29
N ALA A 57 -1.88 -15.63 -4.52
CA ALA A 57 -2.46 -16.45 -5.58
C ALA A 57 -1.94 -16.04 -6.97
N LYS A 58 -1.74 -14.75 -7.20
CA LYS A 58 -1.25 -14.21 -8.48
C LYS A 58 0.25 -14.41 -8.71
N LYS A 59 1.04 -14.55 -7.64
CA LYS A 59 2.51 -14.76 -7.72
C LYS A 59 2.89 -16.21 -8.04
N SER A 60 1.96 -17.14 -7.89
CA SER A 60 2.16 -18.57 -8.13
C SER A 60 1.90 -19.02 -9.57
N SER A 61 1.89 -18.09 -10.54
CA SER A 61 1.55 -18.35 -11.94
C SER A 61 2.69 -17.98 -12.90
#